data_AF-A0A3C1KU67-F1
#
_entry.id   AF-A0A3C1KU67-F1
#
_cell.length_a   1.000
_cell.length_b   1.000
_cell.length_c   1.000
_cell.angle_alpha   90.00
_cell.angle_beta   90.00
_cell.angle_gamma   90.00
#
_symmetry.space_group_name_H-M   'P 1'
#
loop_
_entity.id
_entity.type
_entity.pdbx_description
1 polymer ?
#
loop_
_entity_poly.entity_id
_entity_poly.type
_entity_poly.pdbx_seq_one_letter_code
_entity_poly.pdbx_strand_id
1 'polypeptide(L)'
;LAGVPNIPEMLAPEQRRHPHYQGVLGDNVVTVATLLEGAGYHTYMAGKWHLGATPEKRPSRRGFERTVALMDSGADNWEQRPYLPLYDEANWFADGERFTLPDDFYSSRFLVDKTIEFIGSNLHDGKPFFAYLPFMAVHMPVQAPQAFTDRYHGVYASGWDVLREQRLQRAVALGIVPAHTALRTMPGSGDWQALTAQRKRYEAKRMAVYAGMIEAMDFHLGRLVSYLKSQGAYENTIFIFTSDNGSEGSGPVDPTALSSRLGAAFMGYHVDYARLGLKGSYNSISPGFASAAASPLAFYKFYTGEGGMRVPLIIAGEHLPRRNAVLPAFAWATDITPTILSLTGTPQPGERYAGQPVQPKRGVI
;
A
#
# COMPACT_ATOMS: atom_id res chain seq x y z
N LEU A 1 -21.54 -10.67 3.90
CA LEU A 1 -20.12 -10.76 3.45
C LEU A 1 -19.32 -9.77 4.28
N ALA A 2 -18.32 -10.22 5.04
CA ALA A 2 -17.34 -9.33 5.66
C ALA A 2 -16.32 -8.90 4.58
N GLY A 3 -16.14 -7.59 4.40
CA GLY A 3 -15.24 -7.02 3.40
C GLY A 3 -15.78 -5.74 2.79
N VAL A 4 -14.94 -5.05 2.02
CA VAL A 4 -15.29 -3.83 1.31
C VAL A 4 -15.18 -4.13 -0.19
N PRO A 5 -16.31 -4.44 -0.88
CA PRO A 5 -16.27 -5.02 -2.22
C PRO A 5 -16.01 -4.00 -3.34
N ASN A 6 -16.07 -2.72 -3.03
CA ASN A 6 -15.79 -1.64 -3.96
C ASN A 6 -15.20 -0.45 -3.18
N ILE A 7 -14.54 0.49 -3.85
CA ILE A 7 -14.11 1.75 -3.23
C ILE A 7 -15.17 2.83 -3.48
N PRO A 8 -15.40 3.77 -2.54
CA PRO A 8 -16.42 4.81 -2.71
C PRO A 8 -16.28 5.58 -4.04
N GLU A 9 -15.04 5.75 -4.50
CA GLU A 9 -14.68 6.46 -5.71
C GLU A 9 -15.10 5.73 -7.01
N MET A 10 -15.41 4.43 -6.94
CA MET A 10 -15.73 3.57 -8.10
C MET A 10 -17.13 2.96 -8.03
N LEU A 11 -18.02 3.52 -7.21
CA LEU A 11 -19.40 3.03 -7.06
C LEU A 11 -20.27 3.39 -8.27
N ALA A 12 -20.79 2.35 -8.93
CA ALA A 12 -21.87 2.49 -9.90
C ALA A 12 -23.16 3.01 -9.22
N PRO A 13 -23.99 3.82 -9.89
CA PRO A 13 -25.22 4.36 -9.30
C PRO A 13 -26.14 3.31 -8.66
N GLU A 14 -26.22 2.12 -9.25
CA GLU A 14 -27.03 1.00 -8.79
C GLU A 14 -26.53 0.43 -7.45
N GLN A 15 -25.20 0.45 -7.25
CA GLN A 15 -24.56 -0.08 -6.05
C GLN A 15 -24.76 0.83 -4.83
N ARG A 16 -24.90 2.15 -5.04
CA ARG A 16 -25.05 3.14 -3.96
C ARG A 16 -26.27 2.91 -3.07
N ARG A 17 -27.28 2.18 -3.55
CA ARG A 17 -28.51 1.88 -2.79
C ARG A 17 -28.36 0.72 -1.81
N HIS A 18 -27.25 -0.02 -1.87
CA HIS A 18 -27.05 -1.24 -1.10
C HIS A 18 -25.99 -1.04 0.00
N PRO A 19 -26.31 -1.28 1.28
CA PRO A 19 -25.38 -1.04 2.40
C PRO A 19 -24.05 -1.80 2.31
N HIS A 20 -24.04 -2.96 1.66
CA HIS A 20 -22.85 -3.81 1.52
C HIS A 20 -21.92 -3.37 0.37
N TYR A 21 -22.32 -2.40 -0.45
CA TYR A 21 -21.49 -1.84 -1.52
C TYR A 21 -20.93 -0.46 -1.18
N GLN A 22 -21.12 0.07 0.02
CA GLN A 22 -20.82 1.49 0.33
C GLN A 22 -19.34 1.87 0.31
N GLY A 23 -18.43 0.92 0.13
CA GLY A 23 -17.00 1.21 0.13
C GLY A 23 -16.42 1.58 1.50
N VAL A 24 -17.14 1.23 2.58
CA VAL A 24 -16.72 1.48 3.96
C VAL A 24 -16.87 0.21 4.79
N LEU A 25 -16.10 0.10 5.87
CA LEU A 25 -16.15 -1.06 6.74
C LEU A 25 -17.50 -1.14 7.48
N GLY A 26 -18.24 -2.23 7.29
CA GLY A 26 -19.53 -2.45 7.95
C GLY A 26 -19.45 -2.43 9.48
N ASP A 27 -20.57 -2.11 10.13
CA ASP A 27 -20.68 -2.08 11.61
C ASP A 27 -20.75 -3.46 12.24
N ASN A 28 -21.11 -4.47 11.44
CA ASN A 28 -21.18 -5.88 11.85
C ASN A 28 -19.88 -6.65 11.58
N VAL A 29 -18.73 -5.97 11.53
CA VAL A 29 -17.42 -6.60 11.32
C VAL A 29 -16.47 -6.17 12.44
N VAL A 30 -15.88 -7.16 13.12
CA VAL A 30 -14.86 -6.95 14.16
C VAL A 30 -13.48 -6.98 13.52
N THR A 31 -12.72 -5.90 13.69
CA THR A 31 -11.34 -5.81 13.20
C THR A 31 -10.42 -6.71 14.01
N VAL A 32 -9.27 -7.06 13.43
CA VAL A 32 -8.21 -7.76 14.19
C VAL A 32 -7.71 -6.90 15.35
N ALA A 33 -7.63 -5.58 15.17
CA ALA A 33 -7.21 -4.64 16.20
C ALA A 33 -8.15 -4.68 17.42
N THR A 34 -9.48 -4.64 17.22
CA THR A 34 -10.45 -4.75 18.32
C THR A 34 -10.31 -6.06 19.11
N LEU A 35 -10.01 -7.17 18.43
CA LEU A 35 -9.81 -8.46 19.10
C LEU A 35 -8.51 -8.49 19.91
N LEU A 36 -7.43 -7.93 19.36
CA LEU A 36 -6.13 -7.87 20.02
C LEU A 36 -6.13 -6.88 21.20
N GLU A 37 -6.77 -5.73 21.05
CA GLU A 37 -7.02 -4.77 22.14
C GLU A 37 -7.74 -5.46 23.31
N GLY A 38 -8.82 -6.20 23.02
CA GLY A 38 -9.53 -6.99 24.02
C GLY A 38 -8.71 -8.12 24.65
N ALA A 39 -7.64 -8.58 23.98
CA ALA A 39 -6.67 -9.55 24.48
C ALA A 39 -5.47 -8.90 25.21
N GLY A 40 -5.49 -7.58 25.41
CA GLY A 40 -4.47 -6.84 26.16
C GLY A 40 -3.29 -6.33 25.34
N TYR A 41 -3.37 -6.35 24.00
CA TYR A 41 -2.38 -5.72 23.12
C TYR A 41 -2.59 -4.22 23.07
N HIS A 42 -1.50 -3.46 23.03
CA HIS A 42 -1.55 -2.10 22.50
C HIS A 42 -1.73 -2.14 20.98
N THR A 43 -2.60 -1.28 20.44
CA THR A 43 -2.95 -1.30 19.01
C THR A 43 -2.70 0.05 18.37
N TYR A 44 -1.85 0.05 17.34
CA TYR A 44 -1.35 1.27 16.70
C TYR A 44 -1.63 1.27 15.21
N MET A 45 -1.96 2.44 14.66
CA MET A 45 -2.05 2.63 13.22
C MET A 45 -1.43 3.96 12.78
N ALA A 46 -0.53 3.90 11.80
CA ALA A 46 -0.04 5.10 11.11
C ALA A 46 -0.13 4.89 9.59
N GLY A 47 -1.07 5.56 8.91
CA GLY A 47 -1.15 5.49 7.45
C GLY A 47 -2.54 5.59 6.84
N LYS A 48 -2.69 5.06 5.62
CA LYS A 48 -3.94 5.07 4.87
C LYS A 48 -4.98 4.12 5.49
N TRP A 49 -6.16 4.63 5.81
CA TRP A 49 -7.30 3.85 6.29
C TRP A 49 -8.19 3.37 5.16
N HIS A 50 -8.72 4.29 4.36
CA HIS A 50 -9.58 4.03 3.19
C HIS A 50 -10.77 3.08 3.45
N LEU A 51 -11.28 3.05 4.69
CA LEU A 51 -12.38 2.17 5.13
C LEU A 51 -13.55 2.96 5.76
N GLY A 52 -13.57 4.28 5.55
CA GLY A 52 -14.63 5.21 5.98
C GLY A 52 -14.13 6.34 6.87
N ALA A 53 -14.71 7.54 6.70
CA ALA A 53 -14.26 8.78 7.36
C ALA A 53 -15.17 9.28 8.51
N THR A 54 -16.39 8.74 8.64
CA THR A 54 -17.29 9.15 9.73
C THR A 54 -16.71 8.77 11.08
N PRO A 55 -17.00 9.50 12.17
CA PRO A 55 -16.39 9.27 13.49
C PRO A 55 -16.38 7.80 13.94
N GLU A 56 -17.44 7.05 13.66
CA GLU A 56 -17.64 5.66 14.05
C GLU A 56 -16.83 4.67 13.19
N LYS A 57 -16.44 5.09 11.98
CA LYS A 57 -15.67 4.29 11.02
C LYS A 57 -14.17 4.53 11.12
N ARG A 58 -13.73 5.57 11.83
CA ARG A 58 -12.31 5.90 12.03
C ARG A 58 -11.59 4.80 12.81
N PRO A 59 -10.28 4.58 12.58
CA PRO A 59 -9.53 3.52 13.24
C PRO A 59 -9.54 3.63 14.78
N SER A 60 -9.62 4.84 15.35
CA SER A 60 -9.75 5.07 16.80
C SER A 60 -11.05 4.56 17.42
N ARG A 61 -12.07 4.27 16.59
CA ARG A 61 -13.31 3.59 16.99
C ARG A 61 -13.37 2.14 16.53
N ARG A 62 -12.33 1.65 15.86
CA ARG A 62 -12.24 0.31 15.27
C ARG A 62 -11.05 -0.49 15.82
N GLY A 63 -10.73 -0.26 17.09
CA GLY A 63 -9.83 -1.08 17.90
C GLY A 63 -8.37 -0.63 17.92
N PHE A 64 -8.06 0.56 17.42
CA PHE A 64 -6.72 1.15 17.52
C PHE A 64 -6.69 2.22 18.62
N GLU A 65 -5.84 2.03 19.62
CA GLU A 65 -5.64 2.96 20.73
C GLU A 65 -4.95 4.26 20.30
N ARG A 66 -3.90 4.17 19.46
CA ARG A 66 -3.21 5.32 18.89
C ARG A 66 -3.24 5.28 17.37
N THR A 67 -3.61 6.40 16.76
CA THR A 67 -3.82 6.52 15.32
C THR A 67 -3.31 7.83 14.78
N VAL A 68 -2.66 7.79 13.62
CA VAL A 68 -2.56 8.92 12.67
C VAL A 68 -2.92 8.37 11.30
N ALA A 69 -4.07 8.78 10.76
CA ALA A 69 -4.66 8.11 9.63
C ALA A 69 -5.21 9.05 8.56
N LEU A 70 -4.93 8.72 7.31
CA LEU A 70 -5.53 9.32 6.11
C LEU A 70 -6.79 8.55 5.74
N MET A 71 -7.94 9.20 5.70
CA MET A 71 -9.22 8.53 5.40
C MET A 71 -9.44 8.28 3.91
N ASP A 72 -8.74 9.03 3.07
CA ASP A 72 -8.92 9.07 1.62
C ASP A 72 -8.21 7.92 0.90
N SER A 73 -8.49 7.77 -0.41
CA SER A 73 -7.84 6.78 -1.28
C SER A 73 -6.33 6.99 -1.46
N GLY A 74 -5.86 8.21 -1.21
CA GLY A 74 -4.47 8.66 -1.35
C GLY A 74 -4.37 10.16 -1.14
N ALA A 75 -3.16 10.70 -1.10
CA ALA A 75 -2.86 12.13 -0.97
C ALA A 75 -1.46 12.43 -1.52
N ASP A 76 -1.07 13.71 -1.59
CA ASP A 76 0.29 14.12 -1.91
C ASP A 76 1.29 13.61 -0.84
N ASN A 77 2.51 13.23 -1.24
CA ASN A 77 3.50 12.66 -0.32
C ASN A 77 4.35 13.70 0.42
N TRP A 78 4.19 14.99 0.11
CA TRP A 78 4.94 16.12 0.66
C TRP A 78 4.06 17.20 1.30
N GLU A 79 2.77 17.22 0.99
CA GLU A 79 1.84 18.27 1.42
C GLU A 79 0.50 17.68 1.85
N GLN A 80 -0.17 18.34 2.80
CA GLN A 80 -1.53 17.99 3.18
C GLN A 80 -2.53 18.48 2.14
N ARG A 81 -2.60 17.80 1.00
CA ARG A 81 -3.54 18.10 -0.08
C ARG A 81 -4.00 16.84 -0.80
N PRO A 82 -5.21 16.85 -1.37
CA PRO A 82 -5.69 15.74 -2.17
C PRO A 82 -4.84 15.62 -3.45
N TYR A 83 -4.69 14.39 -3.94
CA TYR A 83 -4.00 14.12 -5.20
C TYR A 83 -4.92 14.16 -6.43
N LEU A 84 -6.22 13.98 -6.20
CA LEU A 84 -7.27 14.08 -7.21
C LEU A 84 -8.39 14.98 -6.68
N PRO A 85 -9.17 15.64 -7.56
CA PRO A 85 -10.32 16.47 -7.18
C PRO A 85 -11.53 15.61 -6.77
N LEU A 86 -11.29 14.60 -5.93
CA LEU A 86 -12.31 13.74 -5.33
C LEU A 86 -12.69 14.20 -3.92
N TYR A 87 -11.80 14.96 -3.28
CA TYR A 87 -11.95 15.49 -1.93
C TYR A 87 -11.56 16.97 -1.94
N ASP A 88 -12.19 17.76 -1.07
CA ASP A 88 -11.87 19.18 -0.91
C ASP A 88 -10.52 19.40 -0.19
N GLU A 89 -10.17 18.48 0.71
CA GLU A 89 -8.92 18.47 1.48
C GLU A 89 -8.41 17.04 1.68
N ALA A 90 -7.15 16.87 2.12
CA ALA A 90 -6.64 15.57 2.56
C ALA A 90 -7.06 15.32 4.02
N ASN A 91 -7.91 14.32 4.23
CA ASN A 91 -8.59 14.02 5.49
C ASN A 91 -7.71 13.23 6.45
N TRP A 92 -6.82 13.93 7.15
CA TRP A 92 -5.99 13.37 8.22
C TRP A 92 -6.64 13.52 9.60
N PHE A 93 -6.56 12.45 10.38
CA PHE A 93 -7.01 12.42 11.77
C PHE A 93 -5.97 11.76 12.67
N ALA A 94 -5.81 12.30 13.89
CA ALA A 94 -5.00 11.72 14.94
C ALA A 94 -5.90 11.44 16.14
N ASP A 95 -5.93 10.18 16.59
CA ASP A 95 -6.76 9.73 17.72
C ASP A 95 -8.25 10.12 17.59
N GLY A 96 -8.74 10.21 16.35
CA GLY A 96 -10.12 10.57 16.01
C GLY A 96 -10.36 12.05 15.76
N GLU A 97 -9.41 12.93 16.09
CA GLU A 97 -9.50 14.38 15.90
C GLU A 97 -8.80 14.83 14.62
N ARG A 98 -9.23 15.96 14.05
CA ARG A 98 -8.61 16.49 12.83
C ARG A 98 -7.12 16.76 13.07
N PHE A 99 -6.27 16.36 12.14
CA PHE A 99 -4.83 16.49 12.27
C PHE A 99 -4.21 17.31 11.14
N THR A 100 -3.27 18.19 11.52
CA THR A 100 -2.46 18.97 10.59
C THR A 100 -1.08 18.35 10.50
N LEU A 101 -0.65 18.01 9.29
CA LEU A 101 0.68 17.47 9.01
C LEU A 101 1.76 18.54 9.27
N PRO A 102 2.97 18.14 9.69
CA PRO A 102 4.10 19.07 9.82
C PRO A 102 4.58 19.59 8.46
N ASP A 103 5.16 20.80 8.44
CA ASP A 103 5.63 21.44 7.20
C ASP A 103 6.72 20.65 6.46
N ASP A 104 7.52 19.87 7.19
CA ASP A 104 8.60 19.05 6.65
C ASP A 104 8.15 17.63 6.26
N PHE A 105 6.84 17.38 6.17
CA PHE A 105 6.26 16.07 5.89
C PHE A 105 6.86 15.37 4.65
N TYR A 106 7.19 14.09 4.83
CA TYR A 106 7.30 13.10 3.75
C TYR A 106 6.62 11.82 4.23
N SER A 107 5.68 11.30 3.44
CA SER A 107 4.75 10.25 3.89
C SER A 107 5.45 9.04 4.53
N SER A 108 6.34 8.34 3.83
CA SER A 108 7.00 7.14 4.35
C SER A 108 7.83 7.41 5.62
N ARG A 109 8.49 8.56 5.69
CA ARG A 109 9.26 8.99 6.87
C ARG A 109 8.36 9.20 8.07
N PHE A 110 7.34 10.03 7.89
CA PHE A 110 6.41 10.44 8.94
C PHE A 110 5.61 9.27 9.50
N LEU A 111 5.11 8.38 8.64
CA LEU A 111 4.34 7.21 9.08
C LEU A 111 5.19 6.26 9.93
N VAL A 112 6.46 6.05 9.55
CA VAL A 112 7.41 5.28 10.36
C VAL A 112 7.75 5.99 11.67
N ASP A 113 7.97 7.31 11.65
CA ASP A 113 8.25 8.08 12.87
C ASP A 113 7.10 7.94 13.88
N LYS A 114 5.84 8.05 13.41
CA LYS A 114 4.66 7.83 14.26
C LYS A 114 4.55 6.40 14.76
N THR A 115 4.88 5.41 13.94
CA THR A 115 4.89 4.00 14.40
C THR A 115 5.92 3.77 15.51
N ILE A 116 7.13 4.33 15.36
CA ILE A 116 8.18 4.27 16.38
C ILE A 116 7.73 4.99 17.66
N GLU A 117 7.15 6.19 17.54
CA GLU A 117 6.61 6.96 18.66
C GLU A 117 5.56 6.15 19.45
N PHE A 118 4.60 5.54 18.75
CA PHE A 118 3.53 4.77 19.39
C PHE A 118 4.04 3.50 20.07
N ILE A 119 4.94 2.76 19.43
CA ILE A 119 5.55 1.58 20.07
C ILE A 119 6.35 2.01 21.30
N GLY A 120 7.14 3.07 21.19
CA GLY A 120 7.96 3.58 22.29
C GLY A 120 7.18 4.08 23.50
N SER A 121 5.94 4.56 23.34
CA SER A 121 5.16 5.08 24.47
C SER A 121 4.78 4.00 25.49
N ASN A 122 4.69 2.73 25.09
CA ASN A 122 4.25 1.63 25.96
C ASN A 122 5.21 0.43 26.01
N LEU A 123 6.34 0.48 25.31
CA LEU A 123 7.20 -0.70 25.12
C LEU A 123 7.66 -1.39 26.42
N HIS A 124 7.70 -0.65 27.54
CA HIS A 124 8.23 -1.11 28.81
C HIS A 124 7.16 -1.46 29.86
N ASP A 125 5.87 -1.43 29.52
CA ASP A 125 4.79 -1.76 30.46
C ASP A 125 4.46 -3.27 30.54
N GLY A 126 5.15 -4.09 29.74
CA GLY A 126 5.04 -5.54 29.72
C GLY A 126 3.94 -6.09 28.82
N LYS A 127 3.15 -5.24 28.15
CA LYS A 127 2.13 -5.68 27.19
C LYS A 127 2.70 -5.78 25.76
N PRO A 128 2.18 -6.71 24.93
CA PRO A 128 2.56 -6.78 23.52
C PRO A 128 1.89 -5.67 22.70
N PHE A 129 2.37 -5.44 21.47
CA PHE A 129 1.78 -4.48 20.55
C PHE A 129 1.36 -5.11 19.21
N PHE A 130 0.37 -4.52 18.57
CA PHE A 130 -0.02 -4.73 17.19
C PHE A 130 0.06 -3.39 16.44
N ALA A 131 1.02 -3.27 15.54
CA ALA A 131 1.22 -2.07 14.74
C ALA A 131 0.81 -2.31 13.28
N TYR A 132 -0.14 -1.52 12.79
CA TYR A 132 -0.57 -1.52 11.39
C TYR A 132 -0.02 -0.27 10.68
N LEU A 133 0.87 -0.48 9.72
CA LEU A 133 1.57 0.57 8.97
C LEU A 133 1.19 0.55 7.47
N PRO A 134 -0.04 0.95 7.10
CA PRO A 134 -0.48 1.02 5.71
C PRO A 134 0.10 2.27 5.03
N PHE A 135 1.25 2.11 4.37
CA PHE A 135 1.88 3.20 3.64
C PHE A 135 0.97 3.82 2.56
N MET A 136 1.18 5.11 2.29
CA MET A 136 0.69 5.75 1.06
C MET A 136 1.55 5.36 -0.15
N ALA A 137 2.84 5.13 0.08
CA ALA A 137 3.74 4.60 -0.91
C ALA A 137 3.28 3.18 -1.32
N VAL A 138 3.27 2.82 -2.60
CA VAL A 138 3.85 3.54 -3.76
C VAL A 138 2.77 4.07 -4.72
N HIS A 139 1.68 4.57 -4.16
CA HIS A 139 0.54 5.10 -4.91
C HIS A 139 0.86 6.45 -5.58
N MET A 140 0.09 6.79 -6.62
CA MET A 140 0.16 8.12 -7.22
C MET A 140 -0.31 9.22 -6.24
N PRO A 141 0.28 10.42 -6.28
CA PRO A 141 1.34 10.85 -7.18
C PRO A 141 2.67 10.21 -6.77
N VAL A 142 3.34 9.57 -7.71
CA VAL A 142 4.59 8.83 -7.45
C VAL A 142 5.70 9.85 -7.22
N GLN A 143 6.06 10.05 -5.95
CA GLN A 143 6.96 11.10 -5.50
C GLN A 143 7.98 10.53 -4.51
N ALA A 144 9.24 10.91 -4.66
CA ALA A 144 10.33 10.41 -3.83
C ALA A 144 11.39 11.49 -3.60
N PRO A 145 12.14 11.45 -2.48
CA PRO A 145 13.31 12.30 -2.31
C PRO A 145 14.31 12.06 -3.44
N GLN A 146 14.92 13.13 -3.96
CA GLN A 146 15.80 13.06 -5.14
C GLN A 146 16.91 12.02 -4.98
N ALA A 147 17.52 11.95 -3.79
CA ALA A 147 18.63 11.04 -3.50
C ALA A 147 18.29 9.54 -3.66
N PHE A 148 17.01 9.15 -3.56
CA PHE A 148 16.58 7.78 -3.86
C PHE A 148 16.33 7.59 -5.36
N THR A 149 15.76 8.60 -6.04
CA THR A 149 15.53 8.55 -7.49
C THR A 149 16.84 8.47 -8.27
N ASP A 150 17.87 9.21 -7.85
CA ASP A 150 19.16 9.30 -8.54
C ASP A 150 19.88 7.95 -8.68
N ARG A 151 19.67 7.03 -7.73
CA ARG A 151 20.23 5.67 -7.74
C ARG A 151 19.74 4.83 -8.91
N TYR A 152 18.60 5.21 -9.50
CA TYR A 152 17.97 4.50 -10.61
C TYR A 152 18.14 5.20 -11.96
N HIS A 153 19.00 6.22 -12.04
CA HIS A 153 19.28 6.89 -13.30
C HIS A 153 19.85 5.90 -14.33
N GLY A 154 19.19 5.78 -15.48
CA GLY A 154 19.59 4.88 -16.56
C GLY A 154 19.19 3.41 -16.39
N VAL A 155 18.78 2.97 -15.19
CA VAL A 155 18.40 1.57 -14.91
C VAL A 155 17.26 1.08 -15.81
N TYR A 156 16.31 1.97 -16.12
CA TYR A 156 15.09 1.64 -16.88
C TYR A 156 15.14 2.05 -18.35
N ALA A 157 16.32 2.35 -18.89
CA ALA A 157 16.49 2.83 -20.27
C ALA A 157 16.19 1.75 -21.33
N SER A 158 16.24 0.47 -20.97
CA SER A 158 15.93 -0.66 -21.87
C SER A 158 14.42 -0.84 -22.12
N GLY A 159 13.57 -0.19 -21.33
CA GLY A 159 12.12 -0.25 -21.50
C GLY A 159 11.42 -1.38 -20.76
N TRP A 160 10.09 -1.32 -20.76
CA TRP A 160 9.24 -2.26 -20.04
C TRP A 160 9.26 -3.67 -20.62
N ASP A 161 9.43 -3.86 -21.94
CA ASP A 161 9.47 -5.19 -22.55
C ASP A 161 10.66 -6.01 -22.02
N VAL A 162 11.85 -5.41 -22.05
CA VAL A 162 13.07 -6.02 -21.50
C VAL A 162 12.96 -6.21 -19.99
N LEU A 163 12.42 -5.23 -19.26
CA LEU A 163 12.25 -5.35 -17.81
C LEU A 163 11.31 -6.51 -17.45
N ARG A 164 10.23 -6.73 -18.20
CA ARG A 164 9.29 -7.84 -17.99
C ARG A 164 10.00 -9.19 -18.08
N GLU A 165 10.82 -9.39 -19.10
CA GLU A 165 11.61 -10.61 -19.30
C GLU A 165 12.61 -10.82 -18.15
N GLN A 166 13.35 -9.77 -17.78
CA GLN A 166 14.29 -9.81 -16.67
C GLN A 166 13.62 -10.18 -15.34
N ARG A 167 12.40 -9.66 -15.08
CA ARG A 167 11.62 -9.98 -13.89
C ARG A 167 11.17 -11.44 -13.86
N LEU A 168 10.71 -11.99 -14.99
CA LEU A 168 10.39 -13.42 -15.09
C LEU A 168 11.64 -14.28 -14.86
N GLN A 169 12.74 -13.98 -15.54
CA GLN A 169 14.01 -14.70 -15.37
C GLN A 169 14.47 -14.69 -13.91
N ARG A 170 14.40 -13.53 -13.24
CA ARG A 170 14.76 -13.42 -11.83
C ARG A 170 13.79 -14.16 -10.91
N ALA A 171 12.49 -14.11 -11.17
CA ALA A 171 11.49 -14.85 -10.40
C ALA A 171 11.67 -16.37 -10.52
N VAL A 172 12.03 -16.88 -11.70
CA VAL A 172 12.41 -18.28 -11.92
C VAL A 172 13.69 -18.61 -11.14
N ALA A 173 14.73 -17.79 -11.24
CA ALA A 173 15.99 -18.01 -10.54
C ALA A 173 15.85 -18.01 -9.00
N LEU A 174 14.87 -17.27 -8.48
CA LEU A 174 14.53 -17.23 -7.05
C LEU A 174 13.53 -18.30 -6.62
N GLY A 175 13.01 -19.13 -7.54
CA GLY A 175 12.01 -20.15 -7.25
C GLY A 175 10.62 -19.59 -6.92
N ILE A 176 10.34 -18.32 -7.21
CA ILE A 176 9.04 -17.65 -6.95
C ILE A 176 7.97 -18.17 -7.92
N VAL A 177 8.38 -18.51 -9.14
CA VAL A 177 7.51 -19.11 -10.17
C VAL A 177 8.22 -20.29 -10.85
N PRO A 178 7.47 -21.30 -11.37
CA PRO A 178 8.06 -22.42 -12.11
C PRO A 178 8.85 -21.96 -13.35
N ALA A 179 9.88 -22.73 -13.73
CA ALA A 179 10.73 -22.42 -14.89
C ALA A 179 9.98 -22.32 -16.23
N HIS A 180 8.85 -23.02 -16.36
CA HIS A 180 8.00 -23.02 -17.56
C HIS A 180 6.91 -21.94 -17.53
N THR A 181 6.97 -20.98 -16.60
CA THR A 181 6.00 -19.88 -16.50
C THR A 181 6.02 -19.04 -17.77
N ALA A 182 4.88 -18.98 -18.46
CA ALA A 182 4.74 -18.16 -19.66
C ALA A 182 4.59 -16.67 -19.32
N LEU A 183 5.32 -15.81 -20.02
CA LEU A 183 5.14 -14.37 -19.95
C LEU A 183 3.82 -13.96 -20.64
N ARG A 184 2.99 -13.15 -19.97
CA ARG A 184 1.70 -12.68 -20.52
C ARG A 184 1.75 -11.23 -20.96
N THR A 185 1.80 -10.97 -22.27
CA THR A 185 1.65 -9.60 -22.80
C THR A 185 0.23 -9.09 -22.59
N MET A 186 0.08 -7.83 -22.17
CA MET A 186 -1.21 -7.22 -21.86
C MET A 186 -1.56 -6.14 -22.89
N PRO A 187 -2.84 -6.04 -23.32
CA PRO A 187 -3.32 -4.88 -24.07
C PRO A 187 -3.02 -3.58 -23.31
N GLY A 188 -2.69 -2.50 -24.04
CA GLY A 188 -2.48 -1.17 -23.45
C GLY A 188 -1.08 -0.87 -22.93
N SER A 189 -0.17 -1.86 -22.88
CA SER A 189 1.24 -1.65 -22.45
C SER A 189 2.02 -0.71 -23.37
N GLY A 190 1.55 -0.51 -24.61
CA GLY A 190 2.24 0.26 -25.64
C GLY A 190 3.46 -0.47 -26.21
N ASP A 191 4.01 0.06 -27.29
CA ASP A 191 5.26 -0.42 -27.89
C ASP A 191 6.40 0.51 -27.47
N TRP A 192 7.34 0.00 -26.66
CA TRP A 192 8.50 0.79 -26.25
C TRP A 192 9.33 1.24 -27.44
N GLN A 193 9.47 0.39 -28.47
CA GLN A 193 10.34 0.67 -29.61
C GLN A 193 9.79 1.77 -30.51
N ALA A 194 8.47 1.92 -30.58
CA ALA A 194 7.80 3.01 -31.30
C ALA A 194 7.98 4.39 -30.63
N LEU A 195 8.44 4.47 -29.38
CA LEU A 195 8.62 5.74 -28.69
C LEU A 195 9.86 6.52 -29.18
N THR A 196 9.71 7.85 -29.24
CA THR A 196 10.84 8.76 -29.47
C THR A 196 11.86 8.69 -28.32
N ALA A 197 13.12 9.07 -28.58
CA ALA A 197 14.16 9.08 -27.55
C ALA A 197 13.80 9.97 -26.34
N GLN A 198 13.18 11.14 -26.58
CA GLN A 198 12.70 12.01 -25.51
C GLN A 198 11.63 11.32 -24.66
N ARG A 199 10.72 10.58 -25.29
CA ARG A 199 9.67 9.86 -24.57
C ARG A 199 10.22 8.68 -23.79
N LYS A 200 11.12 7.87 -24.37
CA LYS A 200 11.83 6.79 -23.65
C LYS A 200 12.53 7.32 -22.41
N ARG A 201 13.24 8.44 -22.52
CA ARG A 201 13.90 9.10 -21.39
C ARG A 201 12.91 9.52 -20.30
N TYR A 202 11.77 10.11 -20.69
CA TYR A 202 10.73 10.50 -19.75
C TYR A 202 10.14 9.29 -19.01
N GLU A 203 9.73 8.25 -19.73
CA GLU A 203 9.19 7.02 -19.15
C GLU A 203 10.18 6.33 -18.20
N ALA A 204 11.45 6.21 -18.60
CA ALA A 204 12.50 5.66 -17.74
C ALA A 204 12.64 6.45 -16.42
N LYS A 205 12.53 7.80 -16.46
CA LYS A 205 12.53 8.62 -15.25
C LYS A 205 11.29 8.37 -14.37
N ARG A 206 10.10 8.17 -14.96
CA ARG A 206 8.89 7.85 -14.19
C ARG A 206 9.08 6.58 -13.35
N MET A 207 9.68 5.55 -13.95
CA MET A 207 10.00 4.29 -13.26
C MET A 207 11.16 4.44 -12.26
N ALA A 208 12.15 5.29 -12.54
CA ALA A 208 13.22 5.62 -11.59
C ALA A 208 12.68 6.28 -10.32
N VAL A 209 11.72 7.20 -10.43
CA VAL A 209 11.05 7.82 -9.28
C VAL A 209 10.26 6.77 -8.50
N TYR A 210 9.53 5.89 -9.19
CA TYR A 210 8.79 4.80 -8.56
C TYR A 210 9.71 3.87 -7.75
N ALA A 211 10.84 3.47 -8.33
CA ALA A 211 11.84 2.68 -7.63
C ALA A 211 12.43 3.44 -6.44
N GLY A 212 12.71 4.75 -6.59
CA GLY A 212 13.13 5.61 -5.49
C GLY A 212 12.09 5.72 -4.38
N MET A 213 10.79 5.69 -4.70
CA MET A 213 9.70 5.71 -3.72
C MET A 213 9.62 4.40 -2.94
N ILE A 214 9.81 3.25 -3.62
CA ILE A 214 9.95 1.94 -2.98
C ILE A 214 11.16 1.95 -2.03
N GLU A 215 12.32 2.39 -2.51
CA GLU A 215 13.56 2.39 -1.71
C GLU A 215 13.47 3.34 -0.53
N ALA A 216 12.82 4.50 -0.67
CA ALA A 216 12.57 5.41 0.45
C ALA A 216 11.64 4.77 1.51
N MET A 217 10.58 4.08 1.08
CA MET A 217 9.70 3.32 1.98
C MET A 217 10.48 2.23 2.73
N ASP A 218 11.27 1.42 2.02
CA ASP A 218 12.09 0.36 2.59
C ASP A 218 13.17 0.90 3.55
N PHE A 219 13.84 2.00 3.19
CA PHE A 219 14.80 2.68 4.05
C PHE A 219 14.17 3.09 5.39
N HIS A 220 12.98 3.70 5.36
CA HIS A 220 12.29 4.07 6.59
C HIS A 220 11.77 2.85 7.35
N LEU A 221 11.30 1.80 6.69
CA LEU A 221 10.98 0.53 7.34
C LEU A 221 12.22 -0.05 8.07
N GLY A 222 13.42 0.08 7.47
CA GLY A 222 14.69 -0.25 8.09
C GLY A 222 14.98 0.54 9.39
N ARG A 223 14.49 1.78 9.51
CA ARG A 223 14.57 2.56 10.77
C ARG A 223 13.69 1.96 11.86
N LEU A 224 12.47 1.53 11.52
CA LEU A 224 11.59 0.82 12.47
C LEU A 224 12.24 -0.49 12.93
N VAL A 225 12.78 -1.28 12.00
CA VAL A 225 13.52 -2.51 12.34
C VAL A 225 14.72 -2.23 13.24
N SER A 226 15.49 -1.18 12.94
CA SER A 226 16.65 -0.78 13.74
C SER A 226 16.24 -0.34 15.16
N TYR A 227 15.14 0.41 15.26
CA TYR A 227 14.56 0.80 16.54
C TYR A 227 14.16 -0.43 17.35
N LEU A 228 13.38 -1.36 16.79
CA LEU A 228 12.97 -2.59 17.48
C LEU A 228 14.18 -3.42 17.98
N LYS A 229 15.25 -3.52 17.19
CA LYS A 229 16.50 -4.18 17.61
C LYS A 229 17.16 -3.46 18.77
N SER A 230 17.24 -2.13 18.72
CA SER A 230 17.83 -1.31 19.79
C SER A 230 17.08 -1.43 21.12
N GLN A 231 15.80 -1.77 21.07
CA GLN A 231 14.94 -1.97 22.24
C GLN A 231 14.81 -3.44 22.66
N GLY A 232 15.48 -4.38 21.98
CA GLY A 232 15.36 -5.81 22.25
C GLY A 232 13.97 -6.40 21.94
N ALA A 233 13.17 -5.72 21.12
CA ALA A 233 11.81 -6.13 20.76
C ALA A 233 11.75 -6.86 19.40
N TYR A 234 12.84 -6.85 18.63
CA TYR A 234 12.85 -7.37 17.26
C TYR A 234 12.64 -8.87 17.18
N GLU A 235 13.32 -9.64 18.03
CA GLU A 235 13.33 -11.10 18.03
C GLU A 235 11.92 -11.68 18.29
N ASN A 236 11.15 -11.00 19.15
CA ASN A 236 9.76 -11.33 19.47
C ASN A 236 8.73 -10.59 18.60
N THR A 237 9.16 -9.95 17.49
CA THR A 237 8.24 -9.30 16.55
C THR A 237 8.06 -10.14 15.29
N ILE A 238 6.80 -10.39 14.91
CA ILE A 238 6.44 -10.98 13.62
C ILE A 238 6.05 -9.86 12.66
N PHE A 239 6.71 -9.81 11.51
CA PHE A 239 6.41 -8.90 10.41
C PHE A 239 5.56 -9.60 9.36
N ILE A 240 4.46 -8.97 8.96
CA ILE A 240 3.62 -9.36 7.82
C ILE A 240 3.66 -8.21 6.82
N PHE A 241 4.24 -8.43 5.65
CA PHE A 241 4.36 -7.43 4.59
C PHE A 241 3.62 -7.91 3.34
N THR A 242 2.77 -7.04 2.78
CA THR A 242 2.04 -7.29 1.54
C THR A 242 1.71 -5.99 0.81
N SER A 243 1.37 -6.08 -0.48
CA SER A 243 0.68 -5.02 -1.22
C SER A 243 -0.84 -5.16 -1.04
N ASP A 244 -1.60 -4.07 -1.20
CA ASP A 244 -3.07 -4.08 -1.14
C ASP A 244 -3.70 -4.57 -2.45
N ASN A 245 -2.99 -4.41 -3.57
CA ASN A 245 -3.37 -4.86 -4.91
C ASN A 245 -2.14 -4.93 -5.84
N GLY A 246 -2.38 -5.33 -7.09
CA GLY A 246 -1.39 -5.27 -8.17
C GLY A 246 -0.91 -3.86 -8.50
N SER A 247 0.08 -3.73 -9.38
CA SER A 247 0.65 -2.43 -9.77
C SER A 247 -0.40 -1.48 -10.37
N GLU A 248 -0.23 -0.16 -10.22
CA GLU A 248 -1.17 0.83 -10.77
C GLU A 248 -0.80 1.23 -12.21
N GLY A 249 -1.64 0.84 -13.17
CA GLY A 249 -1.46 1.17 -14.60
C GLY A 249 -2.15 2.46 -15.06
N SER A 250 -2.92 3.11 -14.19
CA SER A 250 -3.70 4.31 -14.53
C SER A 250 -2.82 5.54 -14.76
N GLY A 251 -3.40 6.51 -15.46
CA GLY A 251 -2.78 7.80 -15.79
C GLY A 251 -2.81 8.08 -17.30
N PRO A 252 -2.41 9.28 -17.71
CA PRO A 252 -2.45 9.68 -19.11
C PRO A 252 -1.47 8.85 -19.94
N VAL A 253 -1.89 8.48 -21.16
CA VAL A 253 -1.03 7.84 -22.16
C VAL A 253 0.15 8.74 -22.50
N ASP A 254 -0.07 10.05 -22.58
CA ASP A 254 0.98 11.06 -22.69
C ASP A 254 0.84 12.15 -21.61
N PRO A 255 1.55 12.05 -20.47
CA PRO A 255 1.53 13.09 -19.43
C PRO A 255 2.11 14.42 -19.89
N THR A 256 2.91 14.43 -20.96
CA THR A 256 3.55 15.65 -21.49
C THR A 256 2.70 16.39 -22.54
N ALA A 257 1.62 15.77 -23.01
CA ALA A 257 0.65 16.42 -23.89
C ALA A 257 0.02 17.65 -23.23
N LEU A 258 -0.34 18.66 -24.02
CA LEU A 258 -0.86 19.94 -23.53
C LEU A 258 -2.07 19.77 -22.60
N SER A 259 -3.03 18.89 -22.95
CA SER A 259 -4.21 18.61 -22.13
C SER A 259 -3.84 18.02 -20.77
N SER A 260 -2.91 17.06 -20.73
CA SER A 260 -2.44 16.44 -19.48
C SER A 260 -1.65 17.42 -18.62
N ARG A 261 -0.82 18.26 -19.24
CA ARG A 261 -0.09 19.35 -18.56
C ARG A 261 -1.03 20.37 -17.94
N LEU A 262 -2.05 20.81 -18.68
CA LEU A 262 -3.05 21.76 -18.17
C LEU A 262 -3.88 21.14 -17.04
N GLY A 263 -4.28 19.87 -17.18
CA GLY A 263 -4.98 19.14 -16.11
C GLY A 263 -4.15 19.04 -14.83
N ALA A 264 -2.86 18.67 -14.94
CA ALA A 264 -1.95 18.67 -13.79
C ALA A 264 -1.80 20.07 -13.17
N ALA A 265 -1.62 21.11 -14.00
CA ALA A 265 -1.50 22.49 -13.53
C ALA A 265 -2.76 23.00 -12.81
N PHE A 266 -3.95 22.63 -13.29
CA PHE A 266 -5.22 22.95 -12.63
C PHE A 266 -5.30 22.33 -11.22
N MET A 267 -4.71 21.15 -11.02
CA MET A 267 -4.59 20.51 -9.71
C MET A 267 -3.39 21.03 -8.88
N GLY A 268 -2.67 22.06 -9.35
CA GLY A 268 -1.49 22.60 -8.66
C GLY A 268 -0.25 21.69 -8.78
N TYR A 269 -0.16 20.89 -9.84
CA TYR A 269 1.00 20.03 -10.12
C TYR A 269 1.71 20.41 -11.41
N HIS A 270 2.97 20.00 -11.53
CA HIS A 270 3.72 20.00 -12.78
C HIS A 270 4.13 18.57 -13.17
N VAL A 271 4.49 18.39 -14.45
CA VAL A 271 4.90 17.10 -15.02
C VAL A 271 6.21 17.22 -15.82
N ASP A 272 6.95 18.32 -15.67
CA ASP A 272 8.20 18.52 -16.39
C ASP A 272 9.27 17.52 -15.98
N TYR A 273 10.09 17.13 -16.95
CA TYR A 273 11.11 16.09 -16.77
C TYR A 273 12.11 16.43 -15.66
N ALA A 274 12.57 17.69 -15.56
CA ALA A 274 13.66 18.06 -14.65
C ALA A 274 13.28 17.80 -13.18
N ARG A 275 12.06 18.15 -12.80
CA ARG A 275 11.57 18.04 -11.42
C ARG A 275 10.60 16.88 -11.19
N LEU A 276 10.42 15.99 -12.18
CA LEU A 276 9.53 14.82 -12.07
C LEU A 276 9.90 13.96 -10.85
N GLY A 277 8.94 13.73 -9.95
CA GLY A 277 9.09 12.97 -8.71
C GLY A 277 9.28 13.82 -7.45
N LEU A 278 9.60 15.11 -7.59
CA LEU A 278 9.77 16.02 -6.46
C LEU A 278 8.44 16.60 -5.95
N LYS A 279 8.50 17.30 -4.82
CA LYS A 279 7.39 18.11 -4.28
C LYS A 279 6.79 18.99 -5.39
N GLY A 280 5.46 18.96 -5.52
CA GLY A 280 4.73 19.67 -6.58
C GLY A 280 4.59 18.93 -7.91
N SER A 281 5.22 17.76 -8.09
CA SER A 281 5.11 16.99 -9.34
C SER A 281 3.99 15.94 -9.29
N TYR A 282 3.34 15.68 -10.42
CA TYR A 282 2.41 14.55 -10.56
C TYR A 282 3.01 13.48 -11.47
N ASN A 283 3.11 12.25 -10.96
CA ASN A 283 3.69 11.14 -11.71
C ASN A 283 2.89 9.85 -11.46
N SER A 284 2.89 8.97 -12.46
CA SER A 284 2.45 7.57 -12.37
C SER A 284 3.40 6.72 -13.22
N ILE A 285 3.34 5.39 -13.23
CA ILE A 285 4.33 4.56 -13.95
C ILE A 285 3.91 4.15 -15.37
N SER A 286 2.76 4.59 -15.88
CA SER A 286 2.16 4.14 -17.15
C SER A 286 1.70 2.67 -17.14
N PRO A 287 0.79 2.28 -18.05
CA PRO A 287 0.48 0.87 -18.28
C PRO A 287 1.70 0.02 -18.60
N GLY A 288 2.69 0.56 -19.35
CA GLY A 288 3.90 -0.15 -19.75
C GLY A 288 4.70 -0.66 -18.55
N PHE A 289 5.14 0.23 -17.66
CA PHE A 289 5.88 -0.20 -16.46
C PHE A 289 5.01 -0.83 -15.38
N ALA A 290 3.72 -0.52 -15.28
CA ALA A 290 2.82 -1.30 -14.42
C ALA A 290 2.81 -2.78 -14.87
N SER A 291 2.69 -3.01 -16.17
CA SER A 291 2.77 -4.36 -16.73
C SER A 291 4.13 -5.05 -16.45
N ALA A 292 5.22 -4.27 -16.37
CA ALA A 292 6.54 -4.77 -15.97
C ALA A 292 6.65 -5.09 -14.47
N ALA A 293 6.01 -4.30 -13.62
CA ALA A 293 5.92 -4.55 -12.20
C ALA A 293 5.10 -5.81 -11.88
N ALA A 294 4.01 -6.05 -12.62
CA ALA A 294 3.17 -7.23 -12.49
C ALA A 294 3.75 -8.50 -13.15
N SER A 295 4.88 -8.42 -13.86
CA SER A 295 5.47 -9.57 -14.56
C SER A 295 5.72 -10.76 -13.61
N PRO A 296 5.38 -12.00 -14.00
CA PRO A 296 4.94 -12.45 -15.33
C PRO A 296 3.43 -12.49 -15.54
N LEU A 297 2.66 -11.95 -14.60
CA LEU A 297 1.21 -12.12 -14.50
C LEU A 297 0.47 -11.30 -15.56
N ALA A 298 -0.84 -11.53 -15.69
CA ALA A 298 -1.72 -10.82 -16.62
C ALA A 298 -2.50 -9.70 -15.91
N PHE A 299 -2.62 -8.55 -16.58
CA PHE A 299 -3.18 -7.29 -16.07
C PHE A 299 -2.50 -6.72 -14.82
N TYR A 300 -3.16 -5.79 -14.16
CA TYR A 300 -2.69 -5.00 -13.04
C TYR A 300 -3.90 -4.47 -12.25
N LYS A 301 -3.75 -3.52 -11.32
CA LYS A 301 -4.84 -2.99 -10.49
C LYS A 301 -6.10 -2.65 -11.31
N PHE A 302 -7.28 -2.89 -10.71
CA PHE A 302 -8.62 -2.82 -11.31
C PHE A 302 -9.02 -3.95 -12.27
N TYR A 303 -8.14 -4.92 -12.52
CA TYR A 303 -8.47 -6.12 -13.29
C TYR A 303 -8.47 -7.35 -12.37
N THR A 304 -9.30 -8.35 -12.72
CA THR A 304 -9.37 -9.65 -12.01
C THR A 304 -8.30 -10.65 -12.47
N GLY A 305 -7.43 -10.26 -13.42
CA GLY A 305 -6.27 -11.05 -13.77
C GLY A 305 -5.26 -11.10 -12.63
N GLU A 306 -4.42 -12.14 -12.61
CA GLU A 306 -3.45 -12.38 -11.53
C GLU A 306 -2.57 -11.17 -11.21
N GLY A 307 -2.18 -10.36 -12.21
CA GLY A 307 -1.35 -9.18 -11.96
C GLY A 307 -2.07 -8.06 -11.22
N GLY A 308 -3.40 -8.10 -11.13
CA GLY A 308 -4.22 -7.21 -10.31
C GLY A 308 -4.50 -7.70 -8.90
N MET A 309 -4.45 -9.01 -8.65
CA MET A 309 -4.85 -9.63 -7.38
C MET A 309 -3.72 -10.34 -6.63
N ARG A 310 -2.78 -10.97 -7.34
CA ARG A 310 -1.66 -11.69 -6.74
C ARG A 310 -0.55 -10.71 -6.40
N VAL A 311 -0.27 -10.59 -5.11
CA VAL A 311 0.67 -9.65 -4.51
C VAL A 311 1.77 -10.39 -3.75
N PRO A 312 2.93 -9.77 -3.50
CA PRO A 312 3.92 -10.33 -2.58
C PRO A 312 3.32 -10.44 -1.18
N LEU A 313 3.52 -11.57 -0.51
CA LEU A 313 3.25 -11.76 0.92
C LEU A 313 4.50 -12.34 1.57
N ILE A 314 5.07 -11.60 2.52
CA ILE A 314 6.25 -12.00 3.29
C ILE A 314 5.86 -12.02 4.76
N ILE A 315 6.10 -13.15 5.43
CA ILE A 315 5.93 -13.29 6.87
C ILE A 315 7.31 -13.65 7.46
N ALA A 316 7.80 -12.83 8.38
CA ALA A 316 9.15 -12.97 8.96
C ALA A 316 9.11 -12.81 10.49
N GLY A 317 9.90 -13.61 11.20
CA GLY A 317 9.98 -13.60 12.67
C GLY A 317 10.69 -14.86 13.16
N GLU A 318 11.34 -14.80 14.32
CA GLU A 318 12.19 -15.90 14.80
C GLU A 318 11.39 -17.16 15.13
N HIS A 319 10.19 -16.99 15.68
CA HIS A 319 9.32 -18.05 16.18
C HIS A 319 8.44 -18.72 15.11
N LEU A 320 8.63 -18.39 13.83
CA LEU A 320 7.87 -19.01 12.75
C LEU A 320 8.35 -20.45 12.49
N PRO A 321 7.44 -21.42 12.27
CA PRO A 321 7.79 -22.82 12.07
C PRO A 321 8.54 -23.07 10.75
N ARG A 322 8.38 -22.20 9.76
CA ARG A 322 9.08 -22.23 8.48
C ARG A 322 9.69 -20.87 8.21
N ARG A 323 10.98 -20.84 7.89
CA ARG A 323 11.76 -19.63 7.60
C ARG A 323 12.59 -19.86 6.35
N ASN A 324 12.95 -18.79 5.64
CA ASN A 324 13.79 -18.83 4.44
C ASN A 324 13.26 -19.81 3.36
N ALA A 325 11.94 -19.87 3.20
CA ALA A 325 11.28 -20.77 2.26
C ALA A 325 10.25 -20.02 1.42
N VAL A 326 10.15 -20.39 0.14
CA VAL A 326 9.04 -20.00 -0.74
C VAL A 326 7.96 -21.07 -0.61
N LEU A 327 6.77 -20.68 -0.18
CA LEU A 327 5.63 -21.58 -0.02
C LEU A 327 4.69 -21.44 -1.22
N PRO A 328 4.50 -22.46 -2.06
CA PRO A 328 3.59 -22.41 -3.21
C PRO A 328 2.12 -22.63 -2.80
N ALA A 329 1.76 -22.31 -1.56
CA ALA A 329 0.41 -22.48 -1.04
C ALA A 329 -0.50 -21.35 -1.54
N PHE A 330 -1.74 -21.70 -1.89
CA PHE A 330 -2.76 -20.69 -2.12
C PHE A 330 -3.10 -20.01 -0.80
N ALA A 331 -3.05 -18.69 -0.78
CA ALA A 331 -3.44 -17.86 0.34
C ALA A 331 -4.25 -16.67 -0.17
N TRP A 332 -5.18 -16.20 0.65
CA TRP A 332 -6.01 -15.04 0.38
C TRP A 332 -5.90 -14.03 1.53
N ALA A 333 -6.16 -12.75 1.26
CA ALA A 333 -6.06 -11.69 2.26
C ALA A 333 -6.88 -11.96 3.53
N THR A 334 -7.96 -12.75 3.40
CA THR A 334 -8.82 -13.16 4.53
C THR A 334 -8.11 -14.08 5.52
N ASP A 335 -7.05 -14.78 5.12
CA ASP A 335 -6.29 -15.72 5.96
C ASP A 335 -5.35 -14.99 6.94
N ILE A 336 -5.03 -13.72 6.69
CA ILE A 336 -4.12 -12.92 7.53
C ILE A 336 -4.69 -12.75 8.95
N THR A 337 -5.98 -12.46 9.08
CA THR A 337 -6.56 -12.27 10.42
C THR A 337 -6.59 -13.56 11.25
N PRO A 338 -7.09 -14.71 10.75
CA PRO A 338 -6.94 -15.99 11.44
C PRO A 338 -5.50 -16.34 11.81
N THR A 339 -4.55 -16.06 10.92
CA THR A 339 -3.12 -16.29 11.18
C THR A 339 -2.63 -15.45 12.36
N ILE A 340 -2.93 -14.15 12.40
CA ILE A 340 -2.55 -13.27 13.51
C ILE A 340 -3.15 -13.78 14.82
N LEU A 341 -4.46 -14.07 14.84
CA LEU A 341 -5.15 -14.55 16.03
C LEU A 341 -4.57 -15.89 16.53
N SER A 342 -4.20 -16.79 15.62
CA SER A 342 -3.52 -18.04 15.96
C SER A 342 -2.13 -17.80 16.56
N LEU A 343 -1.35 -16.85 16.01
CA LEU A 343 0.00 -16.53 16.49
C LEU A 343 -0.03 -15.86 17.87
N THR A 344 -1.07 -15.08 18.16
CA THR A 344 -1.22 -14.36 19.43
C THR A 344 -1.98 -15.16 20.49
N GLY A 345 -2.52 -16.34 20.15
CA GLY A 345 -3.41 -17.12 21.02
C GLY A 345 -4.76 -16.44 21.29
N THR A 346 -5.12 -15.44 20.48
CA THR A 346 -6.37 -14.69 20.64
C THR A 346 -7.54 -15.49 20.03
N PRO A 347 -8.63 -15.73 20.78
CA PRO A 347 -9.77 -16.46 20.24
C PRO A 347 -10.40 -15.77 19.03
N GLN A 348 -10.87 -16.58 18.08
CA GLN A 348 -11.75 -16.09 17.01
C GLN A 348 -13.08 -15.60 17.61
N PRO A 349 -13.68 -14.52 17.10
CA PRO A 349 -15.00 -14.11 17.53
C PRO A 349 -16.04 -15.16 17.11
N GLY A 350 -17.00 -15.45 18.00
CA GLY A 350 -18.18 -16.22 17.64
C GLY A 350 -19.14 -15.43 16.75
N GLU A 351 -20.40 -15.86 16.68
CA GLU A 351 -21.45 -15.16 15.90
C GLU A 351 -21.81 -13.79 16.49
N ARG A 352 -21.35 -13.49 17.71
CA ARG A 352 -21.58 -12.24 18.41
C ARG A 352 -20.29 -11.69 19.01
N TYR A 353 -20.18 -10.37 19.04
CA TYR A 353 -19.13 -9.64 19.75
C TYR A 353 -19.72 -8.43 20.45
N ALA A 354 -19.36 -8.20 21.72
CA ALA A 354 -19.91 -7.12 22.56
C ALA A 354 -21.45 -7.03 22.51
N GLY A 355 -22.14 -8.17 22.48
CA GLY A 355 -23.59 -8.23 22.43
C GLY A 355 -24.22 -7.98 21.06
N GLN A 356 -23.46 -7.75 19.99
CA GLN A 356 -23.96 -7.53 18.63
C GLN A 356 -23.67 -8.72 17.71
N PRO A 357 -24.57 -9.09 16.79
CA PRO A 357 -24.27 -10.06 15.73
C PRO A 357 -23.14 -9.56 14.83
N VAL A 358 -22.20 -10.45 14.50
CA VAL A 358 -21.08 -10.12 13.62
C VAL A 358 -21.01 -11.10 12.45
N GLN A 359 -20.56 -10.62 11.29
CA GLN A 359 -20.36 -11.46 10.12
C GLN A 359 -19.26 -12.48 10.41
N PRO A 360 -19.46 -13.77 10.08
CA PRO A 360 -18.43 -14.78 10.25
C PRO A 360 -17.21 -14.41 9.40
N LYS A 361 -16.02 -14.55 9.98
CA LYS A 361 -14.76 -14.39 9.24
C LYS A 361 -14.63 -15.53 8.23
N ARG A 362 -14.01 -15.24 7.10
CA ARG A 362 -13.57 -16.24 6.11
C ARG A 362 -12.06 -16.39 6.23
N GLY A 363 -11.56 -17.57 5.88
CA GLY A 363 -10.14 -17.87 5.83
C GLY A 363 -9.80 -19.19 6.52
N VAL A 364 -8.67 -19.78 6.15
CA VAL A 364 -8.14 -21.03 6.69
C VAL A 364 -6.79 -20.76 7.34
N ILE A 365 -6.45 -21.57 8.35
CA ILE A 365 -5.15 -21.55 9.05
C ILE A 365 -4.15 -22.40 8.28
#